data_AF-D9SW00-F1
#
_entry.id   AF-D9SW00-F1
#
_cell.length_a   1.000
_cell.length_b   1.000
_cell.length_c   1.000
_cell.angle_alpha   90.00
_cell.angle_beta   90.00
_cell.angle_gamma   90.00
#
_symmetry.space_group_name_H-M   'P 1'
#
loop_
_entity.id
_entity.type
_entity.pdbx_description
1 polymer ?
#
loop_
_entity_poly.entity_id
_entity_poly.type
_entity_poly.pdbx_seq_one_letter_code
_entity_poly.pdbx_strand_id
1 'polypeptide(L)'
;MKINNVELIDLDIFDVDVAEKYENALKKIENIAAEVKNLGMADSIRKQCNAIFNVFNTLFGEGTDKKIFGDKVNLLVCIKAFEELVVQVNEQKKELDNIANKYSPNRAQRRNK
;
A
#
# COMPACT_ATOMS: atom_id res chain seq x y z
N MET A 1 -7.64 4.37 -8.84
CA MET A 1 -6.40 5.03 -8.38
C MET A 1 -5.28 4.82 -9.40
N LYS A 2 -4.24 5.67 -9.43
CA LYS A 2 -3.15 5.56 -10.41
C LYS A 2 -1.84 5.22 -9.71
N ILE A 3 -1.20 4.13 -10.12
CA ILE A 3 0.08 3.66 -9.59
C ILE A 3 1.01 3.32 -10.75
N ASN A 4 2.22 3.88 -10.76
CA ASN A 4 3.21 3.74 -11.83
C ASN A 4 2.61 3.91 -13.25
N ASN A 5 1.81 4.97 -13.44
CA ASN A 5 1.09 5.27 -14.68
C ASN A 5 -0.01 4.28 -15.12
N VAL A 6 -0.37 3.31 -14.29
CA VAL A 6 -1.45 2.36 -14.55
C VAL A 6 -2.69 2.71 -13.72
N GLU A 7 -3.85 2.69 -14.36
CA GLU A 7 -5.15 2.83 -13.67
C GLU A 7 -5.54 1.49 -13.04
N LEU A 8 -5.76 1.53 -11.72
CA LEU A 8 -6.22 0.41 -10.91
C LEU A 8 -7.57 0.75 -10.32
N ILE A 9 -8.32 -0.30 -9.97
CA ILE A 9 -9.58 -0.19 -9.23
C ILE A 9 -9.30 0.56 -7.92
N ASP A 10 -10.18 1.49 -7.56
CA ASP A 10 -10.06 2.19 -6.28
C ASP A 10 -10.17 1.20 -5.12
N LEU A 11 -9.20 1.27 -4.23
CA LEU A 11 -9.11 0.41 -3.06
C LEU A 11 -9.83 1.11 -1.91
N ASP A 12 -10.87 0.51 -1.35
CA ASP A 12 -11.55 1.01 -0.16
C ASP A 12 -10.95 0.34 1.08
N ILE A 13 -10.08 1.05 1.81
CA ILE A 13 -9.41 0.48 2.99
C ILE A 13 -10.36 0.32 4.20
N PHE A 14 -11.58 0.86 4.12
CA PHE A 14 -12.58 0.74 5.17
C PHE A 14 -13.52 -0.45 4.95
N ASP A 15 -13.46 -1.10 3.79
CA ASP A 15 -14.04 -2.43 3.59
C ASP A 15 -13.20 -3.49 4.32
N VAL A 16 -13.85 -4.35 5.11
CA VAL A 16 -13.16 -5.32 5.96
C VAL A 16 -12.36 -6.35 5.14
N ASP A 17 -12.89 -6.81 4.01
CA ASP A 17 -12.23 -7.82 3.17
C ASP A 17 -10.98 -7.22 2.51
N VAL A 18 -11.04 -5.94 2.14
CA VAL A 18 -9.90 -5.21 1.58
C VAL A 18 -8.86 -4.89 2.66
N ALA A 19 -9.29 -4.45 3.84
CA ALA A 19 -8.41 -4.18 4.97
C ALA A 19 -7.64 -5.43 5.40
N GLU A 20 -8.30 -6.58 5.50
CA GLU A 20 -7.65 -7.86 5.82
C GLU A 20 -6.61 -8.25 4.77
N LYS A 21 -6.93 -8.11 3.48
CA LYS A 21 -5.97 -8.37 2.40
C LYS A 21 -4.76 -7.44 2.49
N TYR A 22 -4.99 -6.16 2.76
CA TYR A 22 -3.93 -5.16 2.90
C TYR A 22 -3.01 -5.45 4.09
N GLU A 23 -3.57 -5.70 5.28
CA GLU A 23 -2.78 -6.04 6.46
C GLU A 23 -1.98 -7.33 6.27
N ASN A 24 -2.60 -8.37 5.72
CA ASN A 24 -1.93 -9.63 5.45
C ASN A 24 -0.82 -9.48 4.40
N ALA A 25 -1.02 -8.61 3.41
CA ALA A 25 -0.01 -8.28 2.41
C ALA A 25 1.18 -7.52 3.03
N LEU A 26 0.94 -6.56 3.93
CA LEU A 26 2.00 -5.83 4.63
C LEU A 26 2.81 -6.72 5.57
N LYS A 27 2.16 -7.59 6.34
CA LYS A 27 2.85 -8.56 7.24
C LYS A 27 3.85 -9.43 6.48
N LYS A 28 3.57 -9.76 5.22
CA LYS A 28 4.49 -10.52 4.37
C LYS A 28 5.73 -9.71 3.97
N ILE A 29 5.68 -8.38 3.97
CA ILE A 29 6.81 -7.51 3.67
C ILE A 29 7.67 -7.23 4.90
N GLU A 30 7.09 -7.15 6.10
CA GLU A 30 7.80 -6.74 7.33
C GLU A 30 9.11 -7.50 7.57
N ASN A 31 9.14 -8.82 7.30
CA ASN A 31 10.31 -9.66 7.56
C ASN A 31 11.34 -9.69 6.41
N ILE A 32 11.04 -9.09 5.27
CA ILE A 32 11.89 -9.20 4.06
C ILE A 32 13.24 -8.55 4.28
N ALA A 33 13.29 -7.43 5.00
CA ALA A 33 14.55 -6.75 5.31
C ALA A 33 15.53 -7.68 6.06
N ALA A 34 15.00 -8.54 6.94
CA ALA A 34 15.80 -9.54 7.64
C ALA A 34 16.21 -10.69 6.71
N GLU A 35 15.31 -11.16 5.84
CA GLU A 35 15.57 -12.24 4.88
C GLU A 35 16.66 -11.89 3.85
N VAL A 36 16.73 -10.63 3.43
CA VAL A 36 17.70 -10.18 2.40
C VAL A 36 19.06 -9.81 2.96
N LYS A 37 19.23 -9.80 4.29
CA LYS A 37 20.46 -9.32 4.96
C LYS A 37 21.71 -10.11 4.57
N ASN A 38 21.57 -11.40 4.29
CA ASN A 38 22.67 -12.30 3.91
C ASN A 38 22.69 -12.64 2.41
N LEU A 39 21.84 -12.01 1.60
CA LEU A 39 21.75 -12.25 0.16
C LEU A 39 22.60 -11.26 -0.63
N GLY A 40 23.05 -11.70 -1.81
CA GLY A 40 23.69 -10.81 -2.77
C GLY A 40 22.69 -9.79 -3.35
N MET A 41 23.19 -8.64 -3.81
CA MET A 41 22.37 -7.51 -4.27
C MET A 41 21.25 -7.90 -5.26
N ALA A 42 21.57 -8.74 -6.26
CA ALA A 42 20.59 -9.17 -7.26
C ALA A 42 19.47 -10.02 -6.67
N ASP A 43 19.78 -10.93 -5.75
CA ASP A 43 18.78 -11.79 -5.10
C ASP A 43 17.94 -11.00 -4.11
N SER A 44 18.56 -10.06 -3.38
CA SER A 44 17.87 -9.11 -2.52
C SER A 44 16.85 -8.27 -3.28
N ILE A 45 17.21 -7.78 -4.48
CA ILE A 45 16.31 -7.03 -5.37
C ILE A 45 15.13 -7.90 -5.81
N ARG A 46 15.40 -9.12 -6.31
CA ARG A 46 14.34 -10.04 -6.74
C ARG A 46 13.38 -10.34 -5.61
N LYS A 47 13.89 -10.64 -4.42
CA LYS A 47 13.08 -10.99 -3.25
C LYS A 47 12.17 -9.83 -2.83
N GLN A 48 12.71 -8.61 -2.75
CA GLN A 48 11.94 -7.41 -2.42
C GLN A 48 10.86 -7.09 -3.46
N CYS A 49 11.22 -7.07 -4.75
CA CYS A 49 10.26 -6.80 -5.81
C CYS A 49 9.17 -7.87 -5.88
N ASN A 50 9.51 -9.16 -5.78
CA ASN A 50 8.51 -10.24 -5.81
C ASN A 50 7.50 -10.14 -4.67
N ALA A 51 7.93 -9.68 -3.49
CA ALA A 51 6.99 -9.46 -2.41
C ALA A 51 6.08 -8.27 -2.66
N ILE A 52 6.61 -7.17 -3.20
CA ILE A 52 5.79 -6.03 -3.63
C ILE A 52 4.78 -6.47 -4.71
N PHE A 53 5.21 -7.27 -5.69
CA PHE A 53 4.33 -7.84 -6.72
C PHE A 53 3.19 -8.65 -6.10
N ASN A 54 3.50 -9.48 -5.10
CA ASN A 54 2.49 -10.24 -4.37
C ASN A 54 1.48 -9.35 -3.64
N VAL A 55 1.89 -8.20 -3.11
CA VAL A 55 0.96 -7.23 -2.52
C VAL A 55 -0.02 -6.70 -3.55
N PHE A 56 0.47 -6.24 -4.71
CA PHE A 56 -0.39 -5.76 -5.78
C PHE A 56 -1.33 -6.85 -6.31
N ASN A 57 -0.84 -8.08 -6.47
CA ASN A 57 -1.67 -9.19 -6.91
C ASN A 57 -2.72 -9.61 -5.87
N THR A 58 -2.41 -9.51 -4.57
CA THR A 58 -3.36 -9.83 -3.49
C THR A 58 -4.47 -8.79 -3.41
N LEU A 59 -4.13 -7.51 -3.60
CA LEU A 59 -5.07 -6.39 -3.46
C LEU A 59 -5.95 -6.19 -4.69
N PHE A 60 -5.36 -6.24 -5.88
CA PHE A 60 -6.02 -5.86 -7.13
C PHE A 60 -6.32 -7.06 -8.05
N GLY A 61 -5.92 -8.27 -7.63
CA GLY A 61 -6.09 -9.50 -8.39
C GLY A 61 -4.83 -9.92 -9.15
N GLU A 62 -4.78 -11.21 -9.50
CA GLU A 62 -3.62 -11.84 -10.12
C GLU A 62 -3.23 -11.19 -11.47
N GLY A 63 -1.92 -10.99 -11.67
CA GLY A 63 -1.36 -10.38 -12.87
C GLY A 63 -1.37 -8.84 -12.88
N THR A 64 -1.79 -8.21 -11.78
CA THR A 64 -1.68 -6.75 -11.62
C THR A 64 -0.23 -6.30 -11.56
N ASP A 65 0.64 -7.08 -10.93
CA ASP A 65 2.09 -6.85 -10.92
C ASP A 65 2.65 -6.67 -12.34
N LYS A 66 2.31 -7.56 -13.28
CA LYS A 66 2.77 -7.46 -14.66
C LYS A 66 2.25 -6.22 -15.37
N LYS A 67 1.03 -5.78 -15.05
CA LYS A 67 0.48 -4.53 -15.61
C LYS A 67 1.27 -3.32 -15.11
N ILE A 68 1.59 -3.28 -13.82
CA ILE A 68 2.26 -2.14 -13.17
C ILE A 68 3.76 -2.13 -13.50
N PHE A 69 4.44 -3.27 -13.40
CA PHE A 69 5.91 -3.36 -13.43
C PHE A 69 6.45 -3.87 -14.78
N GLY A 70 5.59 -4.47 -15.62
CA GLY A 70 6.02 -5.15 -16.84
C GLY A 70 6.87 -6.38 -16.54
N ASP A 71 7.77 -6.72 -17.48
CA ASP A 71 8.66 -7.88 -17.36
C ASP A 71 9.98 -7.58 -16.63
N LYS A 72 10.19 -6.32 -16.20
CA LYS A 72 11.46 -5.88 -15.61
C LYS A 72 11.37 -5.85 -14.09
N VAL A 73 12.35 -6.46 -13.44
CA VAL A 73 12.51 -6.40 -11.98
C VAL A 73 13.44 -5.23 -11.62
N ASN A 74 12.86 -4.10 -11.23
CA ASN A 74 13.61 -2.90 -10.83
C ASN A 74 13.18 -2.42 -9.44
N LEU A 75 14.10 -2.49 -8.48
CA LEU A 75 13.81 -2.17 -7.08
C LEU A 75 13.25 -0.75 -6.88
N LEU A 76 13.79 0.24 -7.60
CA LEU A 76 13.35 1.63 -7.44
C LEU A 76 11.90 1.80 -7.92
N VAL A 77 11.53 1.14 -9.01
CA VAL A 77 10.14 1.14 -9.51
C VAL A 77 9.22 0.41 -8.52
N CYS A 78 9.65 -0.76 -8.01
CA CYS A 78 8.89 -1.52 -7.01
C CYS A 78 8.61 -0.67 -5.75
N ILE A 79 9.64 -0.02 -5.19
CA ILE A 79 9.51 0.80 -3.99
C ILE A 79 8.63 2.04 -4.24
N LYS A 80 8.80 2.73 -5.37
CA LYS A 80 7.97 3.92 -5.70
C LYS A 80 6.50 3.57 -5.86
N ALA A 81 6.18 2.47 -6.55
CA ALA A 81 4.80 2.03 -6.68
C ALA A 81 4.19 1.65 -5.32
N PHE A 82 4.98 0.99 -4.46
CA PHE A 82 4.54 0.67 -3.11
C PHE A 82 4.34 1.92 -2.22
N GLU A 83 5.22 2.93 -2.36
CA GLU A 83 5.05 4.23 -1.71
C GLU A 83 3.75 4.92 -2.14
N GLU A 84 3.46 4.95 -3.45
CA GLU A 84 2.21 5.51 -3.99
C GLU A 84 0.98 4.81 -3.40
N LEU A 85 1.01 3.48 -3.27
CA LEU A 85 -0.06 2.70 -2.63
C LEU A 85 -0.27 3.13 -1.16
N VAL A 86 0.81 3.22 -0.39
CA VAL A 86 0.75 3.59 1.04
C VAL A 86 0.25 5.03 1.22
N VAL A 87 0.66 5.96 0.35
CA VAL A 87 0.18 7.34 0.37
C VAL A 87 -1.33 7.39 0.18
N GLN A 88 -1.86 6.69 -0.82
CA GLN A 88 -3.31 6.67 -1.09
C GLN A 88 -4.11 6.03 0.05
N VAL A 89 -3.61 4.97 0.66
CA VAL A 89 -4.23 4.36 1.85
C VAL A 89 -4.24 5.34 3.03
N ASN A 90 -3.14 6.06 3.24
CA ASN A 90 -3.05 7.07 4.31
C ASN A 90 -3.95 8.27 4.05
N GLU A 91 -4.18 8.65 2.79
CA GLU A 91 -5.14 9.70 2.43
C GLU A 91 -6.57 9.31 2.82
N GLN A 92 -7.00 8.08 2.54
CA GLN A 92 -8.30 7.59 3.00
C GLN A 92 -8.42 7.64 4.53
N LYS A 93 -7.39 7.20 5.26
CA LYS A 93 -7.36 7.29 6.74
C LYS A 93 -7.51 8.73 7.25
N LYS A 94 -6.91 9.71 6.57
CA LYS A 94 -7.10 11.14 6.91
C LYS A 94 -8.54 11.60 6.72
N GLU A 95 -9.28 11.06 5.75
CA GLU A 95 -10.71 11.38 5.59
C GLU A 95 -11.52 10.91 6.79
N LEU A 96 -11.25 9.70 7.30
CA LEU A 96 -11.86 9.20 8.54
C LEU A 96 -11.54 10.11 9.73
N ASP A 97 -10.28 10.49 9.89
CA ASP A 97 -9.86 11.41 10.95
C ASP A 97 -10.58 12.77 10.84
N ASN A 98 -10.77 13.28 9.63
CA ASN A 98 -11.51 14.51 9.38
C ASN A 98 -12.99 14.39 9.79
N ILE A 99 -13.63 13.26 9.48
CA ILE A 99 -15.00 12.97 9.92
C ILE A 99 -15.05 12.90 11.45
N ALA A 100 -14.19 12.12 12.09
CA ALA A 100 -14.12 12.00 13.55
C ALA A 100 -13.90 13.36 14.22
N ASN A 101 -12.98 14.17 13.69
CA ASN A 101 -12.70 15.52 14.18
C ASN A 101 -13.86 16.51 13.93
N LYS A 102 -14.67 16.30 12.88
CA LYS A 102 -15.87 17.10 12.63
C LYS A 102 -16.92 16.90 13.72
N TYR A 103 -17.04 15.69 14.26
CA TYR A 103 -18.05 15.37 15.27
C TYR A 103 -17.47 15.25 16.69
N SER A 104 -16.19 15.60 16.91
CA SER A 104 -15.58 15.56 18.24
C SER A 104 -16.18 16.64 19.17
N PRO A 105 -16.30 16.36 20.49
CA PRO A 105 -16.91 17.28 21.47
C PRO A 105 -16.26 18.67 21.52
N ASN A 106 -14.97 18.75 21.19
CA ASN A 106 -14.20 19.99 21.14
C ASN A 106 -14.71 20.98 20.07
N ARG A 107 -15.50 20.55 19.08
CA ARG A 107 -16.17 21.46 18.13
C ARG A 107 -17.39 22.14 18.76
N ALA A 108 -18.17 21.43 19.57
CA ALA A 108 -19.33 22.00 20.27
C ALA A 108 -18.91 23.08 21.27
N GLN A 109 -17.77 22.89 21.95
CA GLN A 109 -17.22 23.88 22.88
C GLN A 109 -16.69 25.16 22.20
N ARG A 110 -16.20 25.09 20.94
CA ARG A 110 -15.74 26.28 20.19
C ARG A 110 -16.87 27.12 19.59
N ARG A 111 -18.09 26.57 19.51
CA ARG A 111 -19.29 27.27 19.03
C ARG A 111 -19.98 28.13 20.09
N ASN A 112 -19.63 27.97 21.36
CA ASN A 112 -20.18 28.72 22.51
C ASN A 112 -19.27 29.87 22.98
N LYS A 113 -18.30 30.28 22.15
CA LYS A 113 -17.51 31.51 22.32
C LYS A 113 -17.75 32.41 21.12
#